data_AF-A0A7C1JRV9-F1
#
_entry.id   AF-A0A7C1JRV9-F1
#
_cell.length_a   1.000
_cell.length_b   1.000
_cell.length_c   1.000
_cell.angle_alpha   90.00
_cell.angle_beta   90.00
_cell.angle_gamma   90.00
#
_symmetry.space_group_name_H-M   'P 1'
#
loop_
_entity.id
_entity.type
_entity.pdbx_description
1 polymer ?
#
loop_
_entity_poly.entity_id
_entity_poly.type
_entity_poly.pdbx_seq_one_letter_code
_entity_poly.pdbx_strand_id
1 'polypeptide(L)'
;MKRPRVALFDAALGSAIPPLAAAVPPPWYWAVVALSPGEWTSSEGTLIIPRTKSQSCPCAHEGCIRDAVVAWLPERAIVVAVLIRPALQCLAYCSDVVVAPTTLAAWCRAESIPIRTVTRTEYLLPLFTKLVSSDTVGSRHRAQLYRNYLAEVE
;
A
#
# COMPACT_ATOMS: atom_id res chain seq x y z
N MET A 1 12.40 19.56 7.25
CA MET A 1 12.50 18.13 7.64
C MET A 1 11.99 17.26 6.50
N LYS A 2 12.72 16.21 6.12
CA LYS A 2 12.20 15.20 5.17
C LYS A 2 11.10 14.40 5.88
N ARG A 3 9.94 14.22 5.24
CA ARG A 3 8.83 13.43 5.80
C ARG A 3 9.22 11.95 5.85
N PRO A 4 8.76 11.18 6.87
CA PRO A 4 8.91 9.74 6.88
C PRO A 4 8.29 9.10 5.63
N ARG A 5 8.84 7.96 5.20
CA ARG A 5 8.34 7.22 4.04
C ARG A 5 8.04 5.80 4.47
N VAL A 6 6.92 5.28 3.98
CA VAL A 6 6.37 4.01 4.42
C VAL A 6 5.96 3.18 3.21
N ALA A 7 6.37 1.93 3.18
CA ALA A 7 5.85 0.91 2.28
C ALA A 7 4.88 -0.03 3.02
N LEU A 8 3.70 -0.26 2.46
CA LEU A 8 2.70 -1.19 3.00
C LEU A 8 2.46 -2.31 2.00
N PHE A 9 2.53 -3.56 2.45
CA PHE A 9 2.37 -4.73 1.59
C PHE A 9 1.16 -5.57 2.02
N ASP A 10 0.28 -5.93 1.09
CA ASP A 10 -0.78 -6.92 1.33
C ASP A 10 -0.18 -8.29 1.67
N ALA A 11 -0.54 -8.88 2.81
CA ALA A 11 -0.05 -10.20 3.24
C ALA A 11 -0.24 -11.30 2.18
N ALA A 12 -1.29 -11.20 1.34
CA ALA A 12 -1.53 -12.17 0.27
C ALA A 12 -0.46 -12.17 -0.83
N LEU A 13 0.43 -11.17 -0.87
CA LEU A 13 1.63 -11.20 -1.72
C LEU A 13 2.55 -12.37 -1.38
N GLY A 14 2.48 -12.92 -0.15
CA GLY A 14 3.19 -14.13 0.24
C GLY A 14 4.69 -14.04 -0.05
N SER A 15 5.20 -14.94 -0.89
CA SER A 15 6.62 -15.01 -1.26
C SER A 15 7.15 -13.80 -2.04
N ALA A 16 6.28 -12.91 -2.53
CA ALA A 16 6.70 -11.66 -3.15
C ALA A 16 7.08 -10.56 -2.13
N ILE A 17 6.72 -10.71 -0.85
CA ILE A 17 7.01 -9.70 0.18
C ILE A 17 8.51 -9.57 0.49
N PRO A 18 9.28 -10.66 0.76
CA PRO A 18 10.70 -10.54 1.09
C PRO A 18 11.52 -9.74 0.06
N PRO A 19 11.41 -9.98 -1.27
CA PRO A 19 12.14 -9.17 -2.23
C PRO A 19 11.64 -7.71 -2.32
N LEU A 20 10.34 -7.46 -2.13
CA LEU A 20 9.80 -6.10 -2.07
C LEU A 20 10.33 -5.34 -0.85
N ALA A 21 10.36 -5.98 0.32
CA ALA A 21 10.91 -5.41 1.54
C ALA A 21 12.40 -5.11 1.41
N ALA A 22 13.18 -6.01 0.80
CA ALA A 22 14.61 -5.79 0.53
C ALA A 22 14.87 -4.60 -0.42
N ALA A 23 13.92 -4.25 -1.27
CA ALA A 23 14.02 -3.10 -2.18
C ALA A 23 13.71 -1.75 -1.51
N VAL A 24 13.19 -1.74 -0.27
CA VAL A 24 12.84 -0.52 0.46
C VAL A 24 14.12 0.18 0.94
N PRO A 25 14.46 1.38 0.43
CA PRO A 25 15.73 2.03 0.77
C PRO A 25 15.66 2.72 2.14
N PRO A 26 16.78 2.83 2.90
CA PRO A 26 16.80 3.69 4.08
C PRO A 26 16.57 5.18 3.71
N PRO A 27 15.89 5.99 4.54
CA PRO A 27 15.31 5.69 5.86
C PRO A 27 13.80 5.38 5.79
N TRP A 28 13.36 4.42 4.96
CA TRP A 28 11.96 4.03 4.90
C TRP A 28 11.60 3.00 5.98
N TYR A 29 10.33 3.03 6.39
CA TYR A 29 9.70 1.98 7.17
C TYR A 29 8.89 1.09 6.23
N TRP A 30 8.65 -0.15 6.63
CA TRP A 30 7.74 -1.02 5.92
C TRP A 30 6.97 -1.94 6.86
N ALA A 31 5.77 -2.32 6.45
CA ALA A 31 4.90 -3.24 7.18
C ALA A 31 4.07 -4.09 6.24
N VAL A 32 3.63 -5.23 6.75
CA VAL A 32 2.67 -6.14 6.12
C VAL A 32 1.30 -5.90 6.73
N VAL A 33 0.28 -5.80 5.88
CA VAL A 33 -1.11 -5.62 6.28
C VAL A 33 -1.87 -6.90 5.98
N ALA A 34 -2.45 -7.49 7.01
CA ALA A 34 -3.22 -8.73 6.93
C ALA A 34 -4.66 -8.53 7.42
N LEU A 35 -5.59 -9.31 6.89
CA LEU A 35 -6.98 -9.33 7.38
C LEU A 35 -7.14 -10.16 8.64
N SER A 36 -6.26 -11.14 8.83
CA SER A 36 -6.25 -12.02 10.00
C SER A 36 -4.81 -12.44 10.37
N PRO A 37 -4.56 -12.88 11.62
CA PRO A 37 -3.22 -13.25 12.07
C PRO A 37 -2.56 -14.39 11.27
N GLY A 38 -3.35 -15.28 10.66
CA GLY A 38 -2.84 -16.44 9.94
C GLY A 38 -2.34 -16.15 8.51
N GLU A 39 -2.58 -14.96 7.96
CA GLU A 39 -2.20 -14.64 6.57
C GLU A 39 -0.71 -14.34 6.41
N TRP A 40 -0.01 -14.01 7.49
CA TRP A 40 1.42 -13.72 7.47
C TRP A 40 2.14 -14.50 8.56
N THR A 41 3.07 -15.36 8.16
CA THR A 41 3.77 -16.30 9.05
C THR A 41 5.26 -16.01 9.18
N SER A 42 5.80 -15.03 8.44
CA SER A 42 7.19 -14.63 8.60
C SER A 42 7.39 -13.83 9.89
N SER A 43 8.56 -14.01 10.52
CA SER A 43 9.01 -13.20 11.66
C SER A 43 9.60 -11.85 11.24
N GLU A 44 9.80 -11.62 9.94
CA GLU A 44 10.36 -10.38 9.42
C GLU A 44 9.27 -9.34 9.12
N GLY A 45 9.55 -8.09 9.49
CA GLY A 45 8.67 -6.95 9.29
C GLY A 45 7.69 -6.70 10.42
N THR A 46 6.98 -5.57 10.34
CA THR A 46 5.86 -5.29 11.25
C THR A 46 4.57 -5.79 10.63
N LEU A 47 3.78 -6.57 11.38
CA LEU A 47 2.46 -7.04 10.97
C LEU A 47 1.37 -6.12 11.54
N ILE A 48 0.53 -5.59 10.66
CA ILE A 48 -0.63 -4.75 11.00
C ILE A 48 -1.89 -5.56 10.73
N ILE A 49 -2.70 -5.74 11.77
CA ILE A 49 -3.98 -6.46 11.72
C ILE A 49 -5.07 -5.55 12.28
N PRO A 50 -6.19 -5.36 11.58
CA PRO A 50 -7.30 -4.58 12.11
C PRO A 50 -7.99 -5.35 13.25
N ARG A 51 -8.25 -4.68 14.37
CA ARG A 51 -8.90 -5.27 15.55
C ARG A 51 -10.29 -4.73 15.84
N THR A 52 -10.56 -3.50 15.41
CA THR A 52 -11.79 -2.76 15.74
C THR A 52 -12.42 -2.24 14.46
N LYS A 53 -13.75 -2.35 14.34
CA LYS A 53 -14.48 -1.76 13.22
C LYS A 53 -14.83 -0.32 13.55
N SER A 54 -14.43 0.61 12.70
CA SER A 54 -14.93 1.99 12.75
C SER A 54 -16.32 2.04 12.10
N GLN A 55 -17.24 2.77 12.74
CA GLN A 55 -18.60 2.97 12.24
C GLN A 55 -18.64 3.64 10.86
N SER A 56 -17.58 4.36 10.49
CA SER A 56 -17.45 5.05 9.21
C SER A 56 -16.57 4.31 8.20
N CYS A 57 -16.16 3.07 8.46
CA CYS A 57 -15.36 2.30 7.50
C CYS A 57 -16.26 1.78 6.36
N PRO A 58 -15.96 2.10 5.08
CA PRO A 58 -16.65 1.47 3.96
C PRO A 58 -16.23 0.00 3.77
N CYS A 59 -15.20 -0.46 4.47
CA CYS A 59 -14.72 -1.83 4.40
C CYS A 59 -15.76 -2.83 4.93
N ALA A 60 -16.03 -3.89 4.15
CA ALA A 60 -16.88 -5.00 4.55
C ALA A 60 -16.24 -5.90 5.63
N HIS A 61 -14.99 -5.65 6.03
CA HIS A 61 -14.26 -6.47 6.99
C HIS A 61 -14.71 -6.24 8.44
N GLU A 62 -14.40 -7.21 9.32
CA GLU A 62 -14.70 -7.17 10.75
C GLU A 62 -13.87 -6.12 11.51
N GLY A 63 -12.82 -5.57 10.88
CA GLY A 63 -12.02 -4.49 11.43
C GLY A 63 -11.61 -3.44 10.39
N CYS A 64 -11.35 -2.22 10.85
CA CYS A 64 -10.94 -1.08 10.04
C CYS A 64 -9.42 -1.08 9.82
N ILE A 65 -9.00 -1.47 8.62
CA ILE A 65 -7.58 -1.45 8.21
C ILE A 65 -7.00 -0.04 8.27
N ARG A 66 -7.80 0.97 7.90
CA ARG A 66 -7.36 2.36 7.94
C ARG A 66 -6.94 2.78 9.35
N ASP A 67 -7.71 2.43 10.37
CA ASP A 67 -7.40 2.84 11.74
C ASP A 67 -6.16 2.13 12.26
N ALA A 68 -6.02 0.83 11.99
CA ALA A 68 -4.84 0.07 12.36
C ALA A 68 -3.57 0.61 11.69
N VAL A 69 -3.66 0.97 10.41
CA VAL A 69 -2.54 1.56 9.66
C VAL A 69 -2.23 2.97 10.17
N VAL A 70 -3.23 3.83 10.35
CA VAL A 70 -3.05 5.20 10.84
C VAL A 70 -2.44 5.23 12.25
N ALA A 71 -2.81 4.28 13.12
CA ALA A 71 -2.23 4.16 14.46
C ALA A 71 -0.74 3.79 14.42
N TRP A 72 -0.27 3.09 13.38
CA TRP A 72 1.13 2.71 13.21
C TRP A 72 1.96 3.74 12.43
N LEU A 73 1.33 4.46 11.50
CA LEU A 73 2.03 5.39 10.61
C LEU A 73 2.68 6.55 11.38
N PRO A 74 3.95 6.89 11.09
CA PRO A 74 4.54 8.14 11.55
C PRO A 74 3.73 9.35 11.07
N GLU A 75 3.72 10.42 11.88
CA GLU A 75 2.99 11.63 11.51
C GLU A 75 3.44 12.13 10.13
N ARG A 76 2.46 12.47 9.28
CA ARG A 76 2.70 13.08 7.95
C ARG A 76 3.52 12.21 6.99
N ALA A 77 3.63 10.90 7.22
CA ALA A 77 4.31 9.96 6.34
C ALA A 77 3.80 10.02 4.89
N ILE A 78 4.69 9.74 3.95
CA ILE A 78 4.35 9.42 2.55
C ILE A 78 4.19 7.91 2.45
N VAL A 79 3.04 7.47 1.97
CA VAL A 79 2.66 6.05 2.00
C VAL A 79 2.55 5.50 0.58
N VAL A 80 3.29 4.42 0.33
CA VAL A 80 3.20 3.61 -0.89
C VAL A 80 2.68 2.24 -0.51
N ALA A 81 1.55 1.83 -1.08
CA ALA A 81 0.98 0.51 -0.84
C ALA A 81 1.05 -0.40 -2.07
N VAL A 82 1.30 -1.69 -1.86
CA VAL A 82 1.13 -2.74 -2.85
C VAL A 82 -0.05 -3.61 -2.44
N LEU A 83 -1.09 -3.63 -3.26
CA LEU A 83 -2.38 -4.27 -2.98
C LEU A 83 -2.68 -5.33 -4.03
N ILE A 84 -3.16 -6.50 -3.61
CA ILE A 84 -3.59 -7.55 -4.56
C ILE A 84 -5.00 -8.07 -4.29
N ARG A 85 -5.72 -7.54 -3.29
CA ARG A 85 -7.11 -7.89 -2.99
C ARG A 85 -8.01 -6.67 -2.76
N PRO A 86 -9.29 -6.70 -3.21
CA PRO A 86 -10.27 -5.63 -2.94
C PRO A 86 -10.55 -5.39 -1.45
N ALA A 87 -10.44 -6.44 -0.62
CA ALA A 87 -10.71 -6.38 0.81
C ALA A 87 -9.86 -5.34 1.57
N LEU A 88 -8.74 -4.90 0.97
CA LEU A 88 -7.88 -3.85 1.52
C LEU A 88 -8.20 -2.45 0.97
N GLN A 89 -9.43 -2.18 0.53
CA GLN A 89 -9.84 -0.86 -0.01
C GLN A 89 -9.42 0.32 0.86
N CYS A 90 -9.60 0.21 2.17
CA CYS A 90 -9.25 1.27 3.10
C CYS A 90 -7.75 1.59 3.14
N LEU A 91 -6.90 0.62 2.82
CA LEU A 91 -5.46 0.82 2.67
C LEU A 91 -5.17 1.71 1.44
N ALA A 92 -5.93 1.56 0.36
CA ALA A 92 -5.78 2.38 -0.83
C ALA A 92 -6.12 3.87 -0.60
N TYR A 93 -7.06 4.15 0.31
CA TYR A 93 -7.45 5.51 0.68
C TYR A 93 -6.48 6.18 1.66
N CYS A 94 -5.75 5.43 2.48
CA CYS A 94 -4.72 5.99 3.34
C CYS A 94 -3.32 6.08 2.67
N SER A 95 -3.20 5.58 1.45
CA SER A 95 -1.95 5.58 0.69
C SER A 95 -1.86 6.77 -0.27
N ASP A 96 -0.70 7.40 -0.39
CA ASP A 96 -0.48 8.44 -1.40
C ASP A 96 -0.33 7.79 -2.79
N VAL A 97 0.35 6.64 -2.87
CA VAL A 97 0.51 5.85 -4.11
C VAL A 97 0.08 4.41 -3.86
N VAL A 98 -0.65 3.84 -4.82
CA VAL A 98 -1.08 2.44 -4.79
C VAL A 98 -0.56 1.73 -6.02
N VAL A 99 0.10 0.59 -5.83
CA VAL A 99 0.49 -0.34 -6.90
C VAL A 99 -0.40 -1.57 -6.79
N ALA A 100 -1.02 -1.97 -7.91
CA ALA A 100 -1.92 -3.10 -7.94
C ALA A 100 -1.82 -3.88 -9.26
N PRO A 101 -2.15 -5.18 -9.29
CA PRO A 101 -2.22 -5.94 -10.53
C PRO A 101 -3.39 -5.46 -11.40
N THR A 102 -3.25 -5.65 -12.71
CA THR A 102 -4.25 -5.21 -13.70
C THR A 102 -5.60 -5.91 -13.49
N THR A 103 -5.61 -7.08 -12.87
CA THR A 103 -6.82 -7.80 -12.45
C THR A 103 -7.67 -7.02 -11.45
N LEU A 104 -7.09 -6.08 -10.70
CA LEU A 104 -7.83 -5.17 -9.80
C LEU A 104 -8.24 -3.86 -10.47
N ALA A 105 -7.80 -3.56 -11.69
CA ALA A 105 -7.99 -2.24 -12.29
C ALA A 105 -9.46 -1.86 -12.51
N ALA A 106 -10.30 -2.82 -12.86
CA ALA A 106 -11.75 -2.57 -13.01
C ALA A 106 -12.39 -2.19 -11.66
N TRP A 107 -12.04 -2.92 -10.61
CA TRP A 107 -12.53 -2.65 -9.26
C TRP A 107 -12.00 -1.31 -8.73
N CYS A 108 -10.70 -1.02 -8.88
CA CYS A 108 -10.13 0.26 -8.45
C CYS A 108 -10.77 1.46 -9.15
N ARG A 109 -11.09 1.34 -10.45
CA ARG A 109 -11.81 2.39 -11.18
C ARG A 109 -13.23 2.60 -10.65
N ALA A 110 -13.96 1.53 -10.37
CA ALA A 110 -15.30 1.63 -9.78
C ALA A 110 -15.27 2.35 -8.41
N GLU A 111 -14.23 2.12 -7.61
CA GLU A 111 -14.05 2.74 -6.28
C GLU A 111 -13.32 4.09 -6.31
N SER A 112 -13.03 4.63 -7.52
CA SER A 112 -12.27 5.86 -7.71
C SER A 112 -10.92 5.86 -6.99
N ILE A 113 -10.20 4.74 -7.08
CA ILE A 113 -8.87 4.54 -6.50
C ILE A 113 -7.83 4.67 -7.62
N PRO A 114 -7.04 5.76 -7.65
CA PRO A 114 -5.94 5.88 -8.58
C PRO A 114 -4.86 4.86 -8.23
N ILE A 115 -4.54 4.00 -9.18
CA ILE A 115 -3.55 2.95 -9.02
C ILE A 115 -2.52 3.03 -10.12
N ARG A 116 -1.33 2.50 -9.84
CA ARG A 116 -0.36 2.13 -10.84
C ARG A 116 -0.48 0.63 -11.09
N THR A 117 -0.85 0.26 -12.31
CA THR A 117 -1.07 -1.14 -12.66
C THR A 117 0.22 -1.90 -13.02
N VAL A 118 0.24 -3.20 -12.71
CA VAL A 118 1.17 -4.18 -13.29
C VAL A 118 0.41 -5.33 -13.93
N THR A 119 0.89 -5.84 -15.06
CA THR A 119 0.22 -6.95 -15.76
C THR A 119 0.47 -8.30 -15.10
N ARG A 120 1.66 -8.49 -14.52
CA ARG A 120 2.10 -9.73 -13.87
C ARG A 120 2.78 -9.42 -12.55
N THR A 121 2.64 -10.32 -11.58
CA THR A 121 3.21 -10.19 -10.23
C THR A 121 4.75 -10.05 -10.27
N GLU A 122 5.43 -10.69 -11.21
CA GLU A 122 6.88 -10.56 -11.41
C GLU A 122 7.34 -9.13 -11.74
N TYR A 123 6.46 -8.29 -12.28
CA TYR A 123 6.74 -6.88 -12.55
C TYR A 123 6.48 -5.96 -11.34
N LEU A 124 5.94 -6.48 -10.23
CA LEU A 124 5.77 -5.69 -9.00
C LEU A 124 7.11 -5.19 -8.48
N LEU A 125 8.11 -6.07 -8.36
CA LEU A 125 9.42 -5.71 -7.84
C LEU A 125 10.10 -4.59 -8.64
N PRO A 126 10.34 -4.72 -9.96
CA PRO A 126 11.03 -3.67 -10.72
C PRO A 126 10.25 -2.35 -10.73
N LEU A 127 8.92 -2.39 -10.79
CA LEU A 127 8.10 -1.18 -10.68
C LEU A 127 8.22 -0.53 -9.30
N PHE A 128 8.08 -1.32 -8.24
CA PHE A 128 8.14 -0.85 -6.87
C PHE A 128 9.51 -0.25 -6.56
N THR A 129 10.60 -0.94 -6.90
CA THR A 129 11.98 -0.44 -6.76
C THR A 129 12.14 0.89 -7.48
N LYS A 130 11.70 0.98 -8.75
CA LYS A 130 11.74 2.24 -9.49
C LYS A 130 10.97 3.34 -8.78
N LEU A 131 9.79 3.04 -8.24
CA LEU A 131 8.95 4.02 -7.56
C LEU A 131 9.62 4.55 -6.29
N VAL A 132 10.06 3.66 -5.39
CA VAL A 132 10.63 4.03 -4.08
C VAL A 132 12.02 4.66 -4.18
N SER A 133 12.77 4.35 -5.24
CA SER A 133 14.06 4.99 -5.55
C SER A 133 13.93 6.27 -6.37
N SER A 134 12.78 6.53 -6.98
CA SER A 134 12.55 7.76 -7.76
C SER A 134 12.14 8.94 -6.90
N ASP A 135 12.27 10.14 -7.47
CA ASP A 135 11.79 11.38 -6.86
C ASP A 135 10.25 11.54 -6.95
N THR A 136 9.54 10.57 -7.56
CA THR A 136 8.07 10.55 -7.66
C THR A 136 7.40 10.64 -6.29
N VAL A 137 7.96 9.93 -5.31
CA VAL A 137 7.54 9.93 -3.90
C VAL A 137 8.52 10.68 -3.02
N GLY A 138 9.28 11.62 -3.62
CA GLY A 138 10.26 12.44 -2.92
C GLY A 138 9.63 13.36 -1.87
N SER A 139 8.41 13.83 -2.15
CA SER A 139 7.58 14.64 -1.26
C SER A 139 6.10 14.25 -1.40
N ARG A 140 5.27 14.60 -0.40
CA ARG A 140 3.83 14.33 -0.46
C ARG A 140 3.14 15.06 -1.61
N HIS A 141 3.58 16.28 -1.92
CA HIS A 141 3.06 17.03 -3.06
C HIS A 141 3.29 16.28 -4.38
N ARG A 142 4.51 15.74 -4.59
CA ARG A 142 4.82 14.96 -5.80
C ARG A 142 4.06 13.64 -5.85
N ALA A 143 3.91 12.97 -4.71
CA ALA A 143 3.11 11.75 -4.62
C ALA A 143 1.62 12.02 -4.98
N GLN A 144 1.07 13.15 -4.53
CA GLN A 144 -0.28 13.59 -4.88
C GLN A 144 -0.42 13.97 -6.36
N LEU A 145 0.55 14.71 -6.91
CA LEU A 145 0.56 14.99 -8.36
C LEU A 145 0.59 13.70 -9.18
N TYR A 146 1.41 12.75 -8.77
CA TYR A 146 1.47 11.43 -9.41
C TYR A 146 0.14 10.68 -9.28
N ARG A 147 -0.49 10.70 -8.09
CA ARG A 147 -1.81 10.10 -7.88
C ARG A 147 -2.89 10.73 -8.76
N ASN A 148 -2.89 12.06 -8.91
CA ASN A 148 -3.85 12.76 -9.77
C ASN A 148 -3.61 12.40 -11.25
N TYR A 149 -2.35 12.35 -11.69
CA TYR A 149 -2.00 11.87 -13.02
C TYR A 149 -2.53 10.45 -13.28
N LEU A 150 -2.40 9.54 -12.31
CA LEU A 150 -2.96 8.18 -12.43
C LEU A 150 -4.49 8.19 -12.55
N ALA A 151 -5.17 9.13 -11.89
CA ALA A 151 -6.62 9.27 -11.99
C ALA A 151 -7.10 9.78 -13.36
N GLU A 152 -6.23 10.48 -14.10
CA GLU A 152 -6.54 11.07 -15.41
C GLU A 152 -6.19 10.13 -16.57
N VAL A 153 -5.20 9.24 -16.40
CA VAL A 153 -4.60 8.47 -17.50
C VAL A 153 -4.92 6.97 -17.47
N GLU A 154 -5.23 6.38 -16.30
CA GLU A 154 -5.56 4.94 -16.14
C GLU A 154 -7.06 4.70 -15.88
#